data_AF-A0A5S3WAP3-F1
#
_entry.id   AF-A0A5S3WAP3-F1
#
_cell.length_a   1.000
_cell.length_b   1.000
_cell.length_c   1.000
_cell.angle_alpha   90.00
_cell.angle_beta   90.00
_cell.angle_gamma   90.00
#
_symmetry.space_group_name_H-M   'P 1'
#
loop_
_entity.id
_entity.type
_entity.pdbx_description
1 polymer ?
#
loop_
_entity_poly.entity_id
_entity_poly.type
_entity_poly.pdbx_seq_one_letter_code
_entity_poly.pdbx_strand_id
1 'polypeptide(L)'
;MNLLFKPAKTLGASLLLASAFMAQPVLANGPIGEHVNHLQANLKSYAEEVEWMVGKVDTMVSDYDKKGAKAVKTDDLIEYWESVKFHSAIETNYVPVYASIWQGIYGVKMAIENGKPAAEVRKEQEAMNIALWQGLGAVKLAAKFQQKGLLESVKATATEEMTQSATIDEIKHKLDRVVAKFAERLQDEATNIVHDTYLHLFEGVEGTLIEQDANLVEVLEKDFNVTLPQAIKNGKSVDDVRNVVSDMQTKLDRAKTLIEKAEKSRKDVF
;
A
#
# COMPACT_ATOMS: atom_id res chain seq x y z
N MET A 1 -5.80 81.94 13.74
CA MET A 1 -4.61 81.28 13.15
C MET A 1 -4.79 79.78 13.37
N ASN A 2 -5.05 79.04 12.28
CA ASN A 2 -5.06 77.57 12.14
C ASN A 2 -6.06 76.77 13.00
N LEU A 3 -6.75 75.73 12.54
CA LEU A 3 -6.97 75.10 11.23
C LEU A 3 -8.18 74.15 11.44
N LEU A 4 -9.06 74.07 10.46
CA LEU A 4 -10.13 73.06 10.33
C LEU A 4 -9.58 71.64 10.42
N PHE A 5 -10.23 70.73 11.16
CA PHE A 5 -10.31 69.32 10.75
C PHE A 5 -11.65 68.70 11.13
N LYS A 6 -12.40 68.31 10.09
CA LYS A 6 -13.61 67.48 10.13
C LYS A 6 -13.22 66.03 10.45
N PRO A 7 -14.08 65.23 11.11
CA PRO A 7 -13.86 63.79 11.20
C PRO A 7 -14.18 63.14 9.83
N ALA A 8 -13.14 62.63 9.16
CA ALA A 8 -13.29 61.79 7.99
C ALA A 8 -13.81 60.41 8.42
N LYS A 9 -14.93 59.99 7.84
CA LYS A 9 -15.49 58.65 7.95
C LYS A 9 -14.43 57.64 7.48
N THR A 10 -14.02 56.75 8.36
CA THR A 10 -13.16 55.60 8.06
C THR A 10 -13.85 54.71 7.02
N LEU A 11 -13.29 54.65 5.81
CA LEU A 11 -13.57 53.59 4.84
C LEU A 11 -13.11 52.27 5.45
N GLY A 12 -14.05 51.44 5.87
CA GLY A 12 -13.81 50.04 6.18
C GLY A 12 -13.61 49.28 4.87
N ALA A 13 -12.36 49.10 4.45
CA ALA A 13 -12.01 48.16 3.40
C ALA A 13 -12.05 46.75 4.01
N SER A 14 -13.19 46.08 3.87
CA SER A 14 -13.35 44.66 4.19
C SER A 14 -12.52 43.83 3.20
N LEU A 15 -11.28 43.51 3.56
CA LEU A 15 -10.48 42.53 2.84
C LEU A 15 -11.04 41.14 3.20
N LEU A 16 -11.96 40.65 2.38
CA LEU A 16 -12.38 39.24 2.42
C LEU A 16 -11.19 38.40 1.97
N LEU A 17 -10.41 37.86 2.93
CA LEU A 17 -9.51 36.75 2.67
C LEU A 17 -10.37 35.53 2.31
N ALA A 18 -10.60 35.32 1.03
CA ALA A 18 -11.06 34.04 0.52
C ALA A 18 -9.93 33.04 0.74
N SER A 19 -9.99 32.30 1.84
CA SER A 19 -9.14 31.15 2.10
C SER A 19 -9.56 30.04 1.13
N ALA A 20 -9.02 30.07 -0.08
CA ALA A 20 -9.05 28.92 -0.97
C ALA A 20 -8.18 27.83 -0.32
N PHE A 21 -8.78 27.00 0.52
CA PHE A 21 -8.23 25.70 0.84
C PHE A 21 -8.26 24.90 -0.47
N MET A 22 -7.14 24.95 -1.19
CA MET A 22 -6.83 23.93 -2.18
C MET A 22 -6.72 22.62 -1.39
N ALA A 23 -7.76 21.80 -1.44
CA ALA A 23 -7.64 20.41 -1.03
C ALA A 23 -6.61 19.80 -1.98
N GLN A 24 -5.37 19.65 -1.50
CA GLN A 24 -4.41 18.80 -2.18
C GLN A 24 -5.02 17.39 -2.19
N PRO A 25 -4.96 16.67 -3.32
CA PRO A 25 -5.30 15.25 -3.30
C PRO A 25 -4.39 14.61 -2.25
N VAL A 26 -5.00 14.08 -1.19
CA VAL A 26 -4.32 13.15 -0.29
C VAL A 26 -4.12 11.91 -1.14
N LEU A 27 -2.95 11.79 -1.74
CA LEU A 27 -2.51 10.53 -2.35
C LEU A 27 -2.42 9.53 -1.19
N ALA A 28 -3.29 8.53 -1.22
CA ALA A 28 -3.38 7.51 -0.19
C ALA A 28 -2.09 6.68 -0.10
N ASN A 29 -1.32 6.57 -1.19
CA ASN A 29 0.05 6.06 -1.16
C ASN A 29 0.99 7.24 -0.88
N GLY A 30 1.03 7.67 0.39
CA GLY A 30 2.01 8.64 0.84
C GLY A 30 3.42 8.04 0.71
N PRO A 31 4.43 8.80 0.24
CA PRO A 31 5.84 8.35 0.34
C PRO A 31 6.10 7.84 1.75
N ILE A 32 6.87 6.75 1.92
CA ILE A 32 7.31 6.25 3.24
C ILE A 32 7.64 7.45 4.12
N GLY A 33 6.69 7.80 4.99
CA GLY A 33 6.69 9.12 5.60
C GLY A 33 7.63 9.12 6.78
N GLU A 34 8.04 10.30 7.24
CA GLU A 34 8.91 10.43 8.42
C GLU A 34 8.37 9.66 9.65
N HIS A 35 7.06 9.42 9.72
CA HIS A 35 6.42 8.62 10.77
C HIS A 35 7.02 7.20 10.94
N VAL A 36 7.57 6.57 9.89
CA VAL A 36 8.21 5.25 10.01
C VAL A 36 9.56 5.32 10.73
N ASN A 37 10.22 6.48 10.70
CA ASN A 37 11.46 6.74 11.44
C ASN A 37 11.19 7.18 12.89
N HIS A 38 9.93 7.42 13.25
CA HIS A 38 9.48 7.79 14.58
C HIS A 38 8.34 6.89 15.07
N LEU A 39 8.52 5.56 15.01
CA LEU A 39 7.46 4.58 15.27
C LEU A 39 6.82 4.77 16.65
N GLN A 40 7.64 4.97 17.69
CA GLN A 40 7.15 5.13 19.06
C GLN A 40 6.16 6.29 19.18
N ALA A 41 6.46 7.43 18.55
CA ALA A 41 5.63 8.63 18.61
C ALA A 41 4.28 8.42 17.92
N ASN A 42 4.20 7.50 16.96
CA ASN A 42 3.03 7.24 16.14
C ASN A 42 2.22 6.01 16.58
N LEU A 43 2.68 5.22 17.56
CA LEU A 43 2.00 3.99 18.00
C LEU A 43 0.53 4.18 18.37
N LYS A 44 0.17 5.33 18.95
CA LYS A 44 -1.23 5.64 19.26
C LYS A 44 -2.05 5.80 17.99
N SER A 45 -1.56 6.57 17.02
CA SER A 45 -2.21 6.76 15.71
C SER A 45 -2.38 5.43 14.99
N TYR A 46 -1.34 4.58 14.97
CA TYR A 46 -1.42 3.26 14.33
C TYR A 46 -2.45 2.34 14.99
N ALA A 47 -2.59 2.40 16.32
CA ALA A 47 -3.62 1.63 17.01
C ALA A 47 -5.03 2.12 16.67
N GLU A 48 -5.23 3.45 16.64
CA GLU A 48 -6.51 4.06 16.24
C GLU A 48 -6.87 3.75 14.78
N GLU A 49 -5.89 3.73 13.87
CA GLU A 49 -6.06 3.34 12.47
C GLU A 49 -6.44 1.86 12.31
N VAL A 50 -5.82 0.95 13.07
CA VAL A 50 -6.20 -0.47 13.09
C VAL A 50 -7.63 -0.64 13.60
N GLU A 51 -8.00 0.02 14.70
CA GLU A 51 -9.37 -0.01 15.23
C GLU A 51 -10.38 0.53 14.21
N TRP A 52 -10.04 1.65 13.56
CA TRP A 52 -10.86 2.26 12.52
C TRP A 52 -11.09 1.31 11.35
N MET A 53 -10.03 0.66 10.85
CA MET A 53 -10.11 -0.29 9.74
C MET A 53 -10.98 -1.50 10.10
N VAL A 54 -10.75 -2.09 11.28
CA VAL A 54 -11.59 -3.19 11.80
C VAL A 54 -13.07 -2.78 11.84
N GLY A 55 -13.37 -1.58 12.34
CA GLY A 55 -14.75 -1.06 12.41
C GLY A 55 -15.37 -0.79 11.03
N LYS A 56 -14.59 -0.27 10.07
CA LYS A 56 -15.05 -0.03 8.70
C LYS A 56 -15.41 -1.33 7.98
N VAL A 57 -14.52 -2.32 8.05
CA VAL A 57 -14.77 -3.63 7.45
C VAL A 57 -15.92 -4.35 8.17
N ASP A 58 -16.04 -4.23 9.49
CA ASP A 58 -17.18 -4.79 10.22
C ASP A 58 -18.53 -4.22 9.78
N THR A 59 -18.57 -2.90 9.56
CA THR A 59 -19.76 -2.23 9.02
C THR A 59 -20.08 -2.74 7.62
N MET A 60 -19.07 -2.85 6.74
CA MET A 60 -19.25 -3.37 5.38
C MET A 60 -19.79 -4.81 5.38
N VAL A 61 -19.18 -5.72 6.16
CA VAL A 61 -19.64 -7.12 6.23
C VAL A 61 -21.04 -7.22 6.85
N SER A 62 -21.38 -6.36 7.80
CA SER A 62 -22.73 -6.26 8.37
C SER A 62 -23.76 -5.78 7.34
N ASP A 63 -23.40 -4.82 6.49
CA ASP A 63 -24.26 -4.35 5.42
C ASP A 63 -24.42 -5.41 4.32
N TYR A 64 -23.36 -6.13 4.00
CA TYR A 64 -23.41 -7.29 3.10
C TYR A 64 -24.40 -8.36 3.61
N ASP A 65 -24.32 -8.74 4.88
CA ASP A 65 -25.20 -9.75 5.48
C ASP A 65 -26.69 -9.33 5.42
N LYS A 66 -26.96 -8.05 5.68
CA LYS A 66 -28.35 -7.54 5.76
C LYS A 66 -28.95 -7.19 4.41
N LYS A 67 -28.13 -6.71 3.47
CA LYS A 67 -28.60 -6.04 2.24
C LYS A 67 -28.02 -6.66 0.95
N GLY A 68 -27.10 -7.62 1.07
CA GLY A 68 -26.47 -8.33 -0.03
C GLY A 68 -25.35 -7.53 -0.73
N ALA A 69 -24.69 -8.18 -1.70
CA ALA A 69 -23.50 -7.67 -2.40
C ALA A 69 -23.67 -6.29 -3.04
N LYS A 70 -24.87 -5.96 -3.54
CA LYS A 70 -25.12 -4.66 -4.20
C LYS A 70 -25.11 -3.46 -3.25
N ALA A 71 -25.18 -3.71 -1.94
CA ALA A 71 -25.21 -2.65 -0.92
C ALA A 71 -23.81 -2.23 -0.44
N VAL A 72 -22.75 -2.88 -0.93
CA VAL A 72 -21.37 -2.64 -0.50
C VAL A 72 -20.48 -2.41 -1.72
N LYS A 73 -19.50 -1.52 -1.59
CA LYS A 73 -18.45 -1.30 -2.59
C LYS A 73 -17.17 -1.91 -2.05
N THR A 74 -16.81 -3.09 -2.56
CA THR A 74 -15.66 -3.87 -2.06
C THR A 74 -14.31 -3.24 -2.41
N ASP A 75 -14.26 -2.33 -3.39
CA ASP A 75 -13.06 -1.53 -3.67
C ASP A 75 -12.70 -0.60 -2.50
N ASP A 76 -13.68 -0.19 -1.69
CA ASP A 76 -13.43 0.62 -0.50
C ASP A 76 -12.48 -0.09 0.50
N LEU A 77 -12.37 -1.42 0.46
CA LEU A 77 -11.43 -2.16 1.32
C LEU A 77 -9.96 -1.77 1.01
N ILE A 78 -9.64 -1.55 -0.26
CA ILE A 78 -8.31 -1.14 -0.70
C ILE A 78 -8.11 0.34 -0.33
N GLU A 79 -9.11 1.19 -0.62
CA GLU A 79 -9.08 2.61 -0.27
C GLU A 79 -8.88 2.81 1.25
N TYR A 80 -9.53 2.00 2.10
CA TYR A 80 -9.34 2.07 3.55
C TYR A 80 -7.92 1.69 3.96
N TRP A 81 -7.35 0.65 3.34
CA TRP A 81 -6.00 0.20 3.64
C TRP A 81 -4.95 1.23 3.26
N GLU A 82 -5.05 1.78 2.06
CA GLU A 82 -4.15 2.82 1.59
C GLU A 82 -4.31 4.11 2.40
N SER A 83 -5.51 4.39 2.95
CA SER A 83 -5.73 5.65 3.70
C SER A 83 -5.04 5.75 5.07
N VAL A 84 -4.49 4.65 5.61
CA VAL A 84 -3.89 4.62 6.96
C VAL A 84 -2.37 4.64 6.92
N LYS A 85 -1.73 5.38 7.83
CA LYS A 85 -0.25 5.41 7.91
C LYS A 85 0.35 4.12 8.46
N PHE A 86 -0.47 3.33 9.17
CA PHE A 86 -0.11 2.02 9.64
C PHE A 86 0.35 1.11 8.51
N HIS A 87 -0.22 1.26 7.30
CA HIS A 87 0.18 0.56 6.08
C HIS A 87 1.71 0.61 5.85
N SER A 88 2.27 1.81 5.66
CA SER A 88 3.72 1.95 5.43
C SER A 88 4.56 1.58 6.66
N ALA A 89 4.00 1.68 7.86
CA ALA A 89 4.70 1.29 9.09
C ALA A 89 4.89 -0.24 9.20
N ILE A 90 3.90 -1.06 8.79
CA ILE A 90 4.05 -2.51 8.82
C ILE A 90 4.86 -3.02 7.62
N GLU A 91 4.66 -2.43 6.44
CA GLU A 91 5.40 -2.72 5.20
C GLU A 91 6.92 -2.68 5.44
N THR A 92 7.39 -1.57 6.02
CA THR A 92 8.81 -1.32 6.25
C THR A 92 9.43 -2.10 7.42
N ASN A 93 8.63 -2.78 8.25
CA ASN A 93 9.12 -3.40 9.48
C ASN A 93 8.86 -4.91 9.57
N TYR A 94 7.85 -5.45 8.88
CA TYR A 94 7.55 -6.89 8.95
C TYR A 94 6.70 -7.41 7.78
N VAL A 95 7.34 -7.70 6.64
CA VAL A 95 6.70 -8.15 5.39
C VAL A 95 5.79 -9.36 5.52
N PRO A 96 6.14 -10.43 6.26
CA PRO A 96 5.28 -11.61 6.33
C PRO A 96 3.88 -11.30 6.89
N VAL A 97 3.78 -10.32 7.80
CA VAL A 97 2.48 -9.88 8.33
C VAL A 97 1.82 -8.89 7.38
N TYR A 98 2.58 -8.02 6.72
CA TYR A 98 2.06 -7.14 5.66
C TYR A 98 1.33 -7.95 4.56
N ALA A 99 1.95 -9.01 4.05
CA ALA A 99 1.33 -9.91 3.07
C ALA A 99 0.07 -10.61 3.64
N SER A 100 0.08 -10.96 4.93
CA SER A 100 -1.08 -11.56 5.59
C SER A 100 -2.26 -10.60 5.72
N ILE A 101 -2.00 -9.29 5.91
CA ILE A 101 -3.03 -8.24 5.93
C ILE A 101 -3.69 -8.13 4.54
N TRP A 102 -2.88 -8.00 3.48
CA TRP A 102 -3.36 -8.01 2.10
C TRP A 102 -4.19 -9.25 1.76
N GLN A 103 -3.75 -10.43 2.19
CA GLN A 103 -4.51 -11.68 2.02
C GLN A 103 -5.87 -11.63 2.74
N GLY A 104 -5.93 -11.07 3.95
CA GLY A 104 -7.20 -10.87 4.67
C GLY A 104 -8.13 -9.90 3.96
N ILE A 105 -7.61 -8.77 3.48
CA ILE A 105 -8.36 -7.74 2.73
C ILE A 105 -8.98 -8.36 1.48
N TYR A 106 -8.17 -9.03 0.65
CA TYR A 106 -8.68 -9.68 -0.55
C TYR A 106 -9.54 -10.91 -0.24
N GLY A 107 -9.32 -11.60 0.88
CA GLY A 107 -10.20 -12.65 1.39
C GLY A 107 -11.63 -12.15 1.56
N VAL A 108 -11.81 -11.02 2.27
CA VAL A 108 -13.12 -10.38 2.46
C VAL A 108 -13.69 -9.92 1.12
N LYS A 109 -12.91 -9.17 0.33
CA LYS A 109 -13.31 -8.65 -0.99
C LYS A 109 -13.86 -9.76 -1.89
N MET A 110 -13.06 -10.80 -2.10
CA MET A 110 -13.41 -11.92 -2.98
C MET A 110 -14.56 -12.75 -2.42
N ALA A 111 -14.69 -12.90 -1.10
CA ALA A 111 -15.81 -13.62 -0.51
C ALA A 111 -17.15 -12.89 -0.77
N ILE A 112 -17.16 -11.55 -0.64
CA ILE A 112 -18.32 -10.71 -0.96
C ILE A 112 -18.63 -10.76 -2.46
N GLU A 113 -17.63 -10.54 -3.32
CA GLU A 113 -17.81 -10.49 -4.79
C GLU A 113 -18.30 -11.82 -5.36
N ASN A 114 -17.86 -12.93 -4.78
CA ASN A 114 -18.32 -14.27 -5.16
C ASN A 114 -19.66 -14.67 -4.51
N GLY A 115 -20.31 -13.78 -3.76
CA GLY A 115 -21.61 -14.05 -3.12
C GLY A 115 -21.56 -15.15 -2.06
N LYS A 116 -20.44 -15.31 -1.35
CA LYS A 116 -20.29 -16.32 -0.30
C LYS A 116 -21.25 -16.06 0.88
N PRO A 117 -21.69 -17.09 1.62
CA PRO A 117 -22.49 -16.88 2.82
C PRO A 117 -21.84 -15.89 3.79
N ALA A 118 -22.63 -15.05 4.46
CA ALA A 118 -22.10 -14.04 5.39
C ALA A 118 -21.19 -14.64 6.47
N ALA A 119 -21.49 -15.86 6.94
CA ALA A 119 -20.65 -16.58 7.88
C ALA A 119 -19.24 -16.90 7.32
N GLU A 120 -19.09 -17.14 6.01
CA GLU A 120 -17.78 -17.31 5.37
C GLU A 120 -17.06 -15.97 5.25
N VAL A 121 -17.76 -14.90 4.85
CA VAL A 121 -17.19 -13.55 4.81
C VAL A 121 -16.67 -13.11 6.19
N ARG A 122 -17.40 -13.46 7.26
CA ARG A 122 -16.98 -13.19 8.65
C ARG A 122 -15.70 -13.92 9.05
N LYS A 123 -15.45 -15.13 8.52
CA LYS A 123 -14.18 -15.84 8.77
C LYS A 123 -13.01 -15.13 8.11
N GLU A 124 -13.18 -14.64 6.88
CA GLU A 124 -12.16 -13.85 6.20
C GLU A 124 -11.91 -12.53 6.94
N GLN A 125 -12.97 -11.87 7.44
CA GLN A 125 -12.83 -10.68 8.28
C GLN A 125 -12.06 -10.98 9.57
N GLU A 126 -12.36 -12.09 10.24
CA GLU A 126 -11.65 -12.48 11.46
C GLU A 126 -10.15 -12.71 11.18
N ALA A 127 -9.82 -13.38 10.08
CA ALA A 127 -8.44 -13.57 9.64
C ALA A 127 -7.74 -12.23 9.34
N MET A 128 -8.41 -11.31 8.66
CA MET A 128 -7.93 -9.95 8.41
C MET A 128 -7.66 -9.20 9.73
N ASN A 129 -8.61 -9.24 10.67
CA ASN A 129 -8.48 -8.59 11.97
C ASN A 129 -7.27 -9.15 12.75
N ILE A 130 -7.09 -10.48 12.76
CA ILE A 130 -5.93 -11.12 13.38
C ILE A 130 -4.63 -10.60 12.75
N ALA A 131 -4.55 -10.52 11.42
CA ALA A 131 -3.37 -10.02 10.72
C ALA A 131 -3.07 -8.54 11.06
N LEU A 132 -4.10 -7.68 11.12
CA LEU A 132 -3.94 -6.27 11.52
C LEU A 132 -3.40 -6.15 12.95
N TRP A 133 -3.95 -6.91 13.89
CA TRP A 133 -3.47 -6.89 15.28
C TRP A 133 -2.06 -7.46 15.44
N GLN A 134 -1.72 -8.51 14.69
CA GLN A 134 -0.36 -9.03 14.61
C GLN A 134 0.60 -7.97 14.05
N GLY A 135 0.17 -7.23 13.03
CA GLY A 135 0.96 -6.16 12.43
C GLY A 135 1.23 -5.04 13.42
N LEU A 136 0.21 -4.63 14.19
CA LEU A 136 0.38 -3.65 15.26
C LEU A 136 1.36 -4.16 16.33
N GLY A 137 1.32 -5.45 16.65
CA GLY A 137 2.29 -6.11 17.53
C GLY A 137 3.72 -6.03 16.99
N ALA A 138 3.91 -6.31 15.69
CA ALA A 138 5.20 -6.21 15.02
C ALA A 138 5.74 -4.77 15.01
N VAL A 139 4.91 -3.78 14.70
CA VAL A 139 5.29 -2.35 14.74
C VAL A 139 5.65 -1.90 16.16
N LYS A 140 4.93 -2.38 17.20
CA LYS A 140 5.29 -2.11 18.61
C LYS A 140 6.65 -2.72 18.98
N LEU A 141 6.98 -3.90 18.46
CA LEU A 141 8.30 -4.51 18.66
C LEU A 141 9.39 -3.71 17.92
N ALA A 142 9.13 -3.35 16.66
CA ALA A 142 10.04 -2.54 15.86
C ALA A 142 10.32 -1.18 16.51
N ALA A 143 9.29 -0.51 17.05
CA ALA A 143 9.47 0.74 17.82
C ALA A 143 10.45 0.57 18.99
N LYS A 144 10.39 -0.56 19.72
CA LYS A 144 11.34 -0.85 20.80
C LYS A 144 12.76 -1.07 20.29
N PHE A 145 12.93 -1.68 19.11
CA PHE A 145 14.24 -1.87 18.50
C PHE A 145 14.80 -0.55 17.94
N GLN A 146 13.96 0.29 17.33
CA GLN A 146 14.30 1.64 16.88
C GLN A 146 14.81 2.50 18.03
N GLN A 147 14.12 2.50 19.19
CA GLN A 147 14.57 3.23 20.39
C GLN A 147 15.94 2.76 20.92
N LYS A 148 16.31 1.51 20.66
CA LYS A 148 17.60 0.94 21.05
C LYS A 148 18.69 1.17 19.99
N GLY A 149 18.38 1.86 18.89
CA GLY A 149 19.29 2.03 17.76
C GLY A 149 19.60 0.74 17.02
N LEU A 150 18.71 -0.27 17.10
CA LEU A 150 18.89 -1.58 16.47
C LEU A 150 18.26 -1.67 15.07
N LEU A 151 17.56 -0.63 14.64
CA LEU A 151 17.00 -0.51 13.30
C LEU A 151 17.68 0.65 12.58
N GLU A 152 18.03 0.42 11.32
CA GLU A 152 18.49 1.50 10.44
C GLU A 152 17.32 2.44 10.14
N SER A 153 17.65 3.71 9.88
CA SER A 153 16.63 4.66 9.44
C SER A 153 16.19 4.29 8.03
N VAL A 154 14.88 4.16 7.85
CA VAL A 154 14.29 3.90 6.54
C VAL A 154 14.51 5.16 5.70
N LYS A 155 15.35 5.04 4.68
CA LYS A 155 15.46 6.04 3.62
C LYS A 155 14.38 5.76 2.59
N ALA A 156 13.71 6.79 2.09
CA ALA A 156 12.79 6.66 0.97
C ALA A 156 13.51 5.93 -0.18
N THR A 157 12.95 4.83 -0.64
CA THR A 157 13.50 3.96 -1.68
C THR A 157 13.43 4.68 -3.03
N ALA A 158 14.47 5.45 -3.31
CA ALA A 158 14.93 5.77 -4.65
C ALA A 158 16.45 5.80 -4.58
N THR A 159 17.10 4.64 -4.68
CA THR A 159 18.57 4.57 -4.71
C THR A 159 19.09 5.10 -6.05
N GLU A 160 20.05 6.02 -5.98
CA GLU A 160 20.62 6.80 -7.10
C GLU A 160 21.39 5.98 -8.16
N GLU A 161 21.53 4.66 -8.04
CA GLU A 161 22.43 3.87 -8.90
C GLU A 161 21.76 3.14 -10.08
N MET A 162 20.43 2.97 -10.09
CA MET A 162 19.70 2.30 -11.19
C MET A 162 18.51 3.15 -11.66
N THR A 163 18.25 3.17 -12.97
CA THR A 163 17.01 3.77 -13.49
C THR A 163 15.81 2.94 -13.05
N GLN A 164 14.64 3.56 -12.91
CA GLN A 164 13.43 2.83 -12.51
C GLN A 164 13.06 1.75 -13.54
N SER A 165 13.36 2.01 -14.82
CA SER A 165 13.24 1.02 -15.90
C SER A 165 14.15 -0.21 -15.71
N ALA A 166 15.36 -0.04 -15.19
CA ALA A 166 16.26 -1.14 -14.87
C ALA A 166 15.82 -1.91 -13.61
N THR A 167 15.19 -1.23 -12.65
CA THR A 167 14.57 -1.87 -11.48
C THR A 167 13.47 -2.85 -11.90
N ILE A 168 12.66 -2.53 -12.91
CA ILE A 168 11.65 -3.47 -13.44
C ILE A 168 12.29 -4.75 -14.00
N ASP A 169 13.42 -4.66 -14.70
CA ASP A 169 14.11 -5.84 -15.22
C ASP A 169 14.62 -6.75 -14.08
N GLU A 170 15.17 -6.15 -13.02
CA GLU A 170 15.61 -6.90 -11.83
C GLU A 170 14.43 -7.59 -11.12
N ILE A 171 13.27 -6.92 -11.02
CA ILE A 171 12.04 -7.53 -10.48
C ILE A 171 11.68 -8.78 -11.28
N LYS A 172 11.69 -8.71 -12.62
CA LYS A 172 11.37 -9.85 -13.48
C LYS A 172 12.34 -11.01 -13.26
N HIS A 173 13.64 -10.74 -13.18
CA HIS A 173 14.66 -11.75 -12.88
C HIS A 173 14.46 -12.40 -11.51
N LYS A 174 14.09 -11.62 -10.49
CA LYS A 174 13.76 -12.17 -9.17
C LYS A 174 12.51 -13.06 -9.23
N LEU A 175 11.48 -12.70 -10.00
CA LEU A 175 10.30 -13.55 -10.20
C LEU A 175 10.64 -14.88 -10.90
N ASP A 176 11.58 -14.89 -11.87
CA ASP A 176 12.07 -16.15 -12.44
C ASP A 176 12.73 -17.04 -11.36
N ARG A 177 13.49 -16.43 -10.44
CA ARG A 177 14.09 -17.13 -9.30
C ARG A 177 13.04 -17.70 -8.35
N VAL A 178 11.89 -17.04 -8.16
CA VAL A 178 10.77 -17.58 -7.37
C VAL A 178 10.31 -18.92 -7.95
N VAL A 179 10.07 -18.98 -9.28
CA VAL A 179 9.65 -20.23 -9.95
C VAL A 179 10.72 -21.31 -9.79
N ALA A 180 12.00 -20.97 -9.97
CA ALA A 180 13.10 -21.91 -9.80
C ALA A 180 13.17 -22.48 -8.37
N LYS A 181 13.10 -21.61 -7.35
CA LYS A 181 13.14 -22.03 -5.94
C LYS A 181 11.93 -22.85 -5.54
N PHE A 182 10.75 -22.49 -6.05
CA PHE A 182 9.56 -23.29 -5.86
C PHE A 182 9.69 -24.68 -6.49
N ALA A 183 10.26 -24.79 -7.70
CA ALA A 183 10.52 -26.07 -8.36
C ALA A 183 11.56 -26.92 -7.62
N GLU A 184 12.53 -26.31 -6.94
CA GLU A 184 13.48 -26.95 -6.03
C GLU A 184 12.84 -27.40 -4.70
N ARG A 185 11.53 -27.18 -4.50
CA ARG A 185 10.78 -27.42 -3.26
C ARG A 185 11.23 -26.56 -2.08
N LEU A 186 11.87 -25.42 -2.35
CA LEU A 186 12.29 -24.44 -1.36
C LEU A 186 11.22 -23.34 -1.25
N GLN A 187 10.07 -23.71 -0.68
CA GLN A 187 8.90 -22.82 -0.59
C GLN A 187 9.19 -21.56 0.22
N ASP A 188 9.84 -21.69 1.37
CA ASP A 188 10.18 -20.54 2.22
C ASP A 188 11.13 -19.57 1.51
N GLU A 189 12.12 -20.08 0.77
CA GLU A 189 13.01 -19.24 -0.04
C GLU A 189 12.27 -18.55 -1.18
N ALA A 190 11.36 -19.25 -1.86
CA ALA A 190 10.54 -18.66 -2.91
C ALA A 190 9.66 -17.54 -2.35
N THR A 191 9.01 -17.75 -1.20
CA THR A 191 8.21 -16.75 -0.50
C THR A 191 9.05 -15.53 -0.07
N ASN A 192 10.24 -15.75 0.49
CA ASN A 192 11.13 -14.66 0.88
C ASN A 192 11.57 -13.83 -0.34
N ILE A 193 11.87 -14.46 -1.48
CA ILE A 193 12.22 -13.73 -2.70
C ILE A 193 11.06 -12.86 -3.17
N VAL A 194 9.81 -13.34 -3.13
CA VAL A 194 8.63 -12.51 -3.50
C VAL A 194 8.55 -11.27 -2.60
N HIS A 195 8.67 -11.48 -1.29
CA HIS A 195 8.60 -10.41 -0.29
C HIS A 195 9.73 -9.38 -0.44
N ASP A 196 10.97 -9.84 -0.58
CA ASP A 196 12.13 -8.97 -0.77
C ASP A 196 12.06 -8.19 -2.09
N THR A 197 11.50 -8.81 -3.14
CA THR A 197 11.34 -8.17 -4.45
C THR A 197 10.30 -7.05 -4.40
N TYR A 198 9.19 -7.27 -3.70
CA TYR A 198 8.18 -6.22 -3.51
C TYR A 198 8.79 -5.02 -2.77
N LEU A 199 9.33 -5.23 -1.56
CA LEU A 199 9.87 -4.13 -0.76
C LEU A 199 11.02 -3.39 -1.47
N HIS A 200 12.09 -4.11 -1.80
CA HIS A 200 13.33 -3.43 -2.13
C HIS A 200 13.37 -2.93 -3.58
N LEU A 201 12.44 -3.38 -4.43
CA LEU A 201 12.45 -3.06 -5.86
C LEU A 201 11.12 -2.47 -6.32
N PHE A 202 9.98 -3.11 -6.01
CA PHE A 202 8.69 -2.63 -6.51
C PHE A 202 8.27 -1.30 -5.88
N GLU A 203 8.46 -1.10 -4.56
CA GLU A 203 8.21 0.19 -3.91
C GLU A 203 8.98 1.34 -4.60
N GLY A 204 10.22 1.06 -5.03
CA GLY A 204 11.09 2.06 -5.66
C GLY A 204 10.63 2.55 -7.05
N VAL A 205 9.69 1.85 -7.68
CA VAL A 205 9.09 2.26 -8.97
C VAL A 205 7.63 2.70 -8.84
N GLU A 206 6.98 2.37 -7.72
CA GLU A 206 5.55 2.56 -7.49
C GLU A 206 5.13 4.02 -7.61
N GLY A 207 5.85 4.94 -6.95
CA GLY A 207 5.50 6.35 -6.96
C GLY A 207 5.48 6.99 -8.36
N THR A 208 6.34 6.55 -9.27
CA THR A 208 6.26 6.98 -10.68
C THR A 208 5.16 6.25 -11.44
N LEU A 209 4.95 4.96 -11.15
CA LEU A 209 3.97 4.15 -11.86
C LEU A 209 2.54 4.55 -11.52
N ILE A 210 2.25 4.90 -10.26
CA ILE A 210 0.91 5.29 -9.80
C ILE A 210 0.42 6.59 -10.46
N GLU A 211 1.33 7.52 -10.75
CA GLU A 211 1.03 8.73 -11.52
C GLU A 211 0.63 8.43 -12.97
N GLN A 212 1.09 7.30 -13.52
CA GLN A 212 0.80 6.88 -14.89
C GLN A 212 -0.41 5.95 -14.98
N ASP A 213 -0.54 5.01 -14.03
CA ASP A 213 -1.53 3.94 -14.07
C ASP A 213 -1.73 3.29 -12.68
N ALA A 214 -2.54 3.92 -11.84
CA ALA A 214 -2.85 3.43 -10.49
C ALA A 214 -3.48 2.02 -10.48
N ASN A 215 -4.31 1.70 -11.47
CA ASN A 215 -4.92 0.37 -11.58
C ASN A 215 -3.88 -0.72 -11.85
N LEU A 216 -2.83 -0.40 -12.62
CA LEU A 216 -1.73 -1.34 -12.86
C LEU A 216 -0.93 -1.59 -11.58
N VAL A 217 -0.72 -0.56 -10.76
CA VAL A 217 -0.06 -0.70 -9.44
C VAL A 217 -0.87 -1.63 -8.56
N GLU A 218 -2.15 -1.35 -8.32
CA GLU A 218 -3.01 -2.18 -7.45
C GLU A 218 -2.99 -3.66 -7.87
N VAL A 219 -3.11 -3.94 -9.17
CA VAL A 219 -3.08 -5.32 -9.67
C VAL A 219 -1.72 -5.98 -9.45
N LEU A 220 -0.60 -5.25 -9.62
CA LEU A 220 0.73 -5.78 -9.33
C LEU A 220 0.92 -6.02 -7.84
N GLU A 221 0.45 -5.13 -6.97
CA GLU A 221 0.49 -5.31 -5.52
C GLU A 221 -0.31 -6.53 -5.06
N LYS A 222 -1.50 -6.72 -5.61
CA LYS A 222 -2.28 -7.95 -5.41
C LYS A 222 -1.50 -9.18 -5.83
N ASP A 223 -0.82 -9.14 -6.97
CA ASP A 223 -0.05 -10.27 -7.45
C ASP A 223 1.14 -10.60 -6.52
N PHE A 224 1.87 -9.58 -6.05
CA PHE A 224 2.98 -9.73 -5.11
C PHE A 224 2.55 -10.20 -3.72
N ASN A 225 1.45 -9.66 -3.19
CA ASN A 225 1.07 -9.86 -1.79
C ASN A 225 0.03 -10.98 -1.60
N VAL A 226 -0.70 -11.35 -2.65
CA VAL A 226 -1.80 -12.32 -2.59
C VAL A 226 -1.64 -13.44 -3.61
N THR A 227 -1.71 -13.14 -4.91
CA THR A 227 -1.83 -14.17 -5.96
C THR A 227 -0.67 -15.14 -5.96
N LEU A 228 0.57 -14.63 -6.01
CA LEU A 228 1.78 -15.45 -6.05
C LEU A 228 2.08 -16.13 -4.69
N PRO A 229 2.04 -15.43 -3.54
CA PRO A 229 2.21 -16.08 -2.23
C PRO A 229 1.22 -17.21 -1.98
N GLN A 230 -0.06 -17.05 -2.36
CA GLN A 230 -1.05 -18.12 -2.20
C GLN A 230 -0.79 -19.29 -3.14
N ALA A 231 -0.34 -19.06 -4.37
CA ALA A 231 0.03 -20.13 -5.29
C ALA A 231 1.17 -20.98 -4.72
N ILE A 232 2.17 -20.34 -4.11
CA ILE A 232 3.29 -21.00 -3.43
C ILE A 232 2.81 -21.75 -2.19
N LYS A 233 2.13 -21.06 -1.27
CA LYS A 233 1.69 -21.60 0.04
C LYS A 233 0.74 -22.78 -0.10
N ASN A 234 -0.17 -22.73 -1.08
CA ASN A 234 -1.12 -23.81 -1.32
C ASN A 234 -0.48 -25.00 -2.07
N GLY A 235 0.83 -24.95 -2.36
CA GLY A 235 1.55 -26.02 -3.04
C GLY A 235 0.99 -26.32 -4.42
N LYS A 236 0.58 -25.28 -5.17
CA LYS A 236 0.11 -25.47 -6.56
C LYS A 236 1.21 -26.11 -7.42
N SER A 237 0.85 -26.56 -8.63
CA SER A 237 1.86 -27.11 -9.53
C SER A 237 2.91 -26.04 -9.90
N VAL A 238 4.12 -26.47 -10.25
CA VAL A 238 5.17 -25.55 -10.74
C VAL A 238 4.68 -24.77 -11.96
N ASP A 239 3.86 -25.39 -12.82
CA ASP A 239 3.28 -24.74 -13.98
C ASP A 239 2.26 -23.65 -13.60
N ASP A 240 1.44 -23.88 -12.57
CA ASP A 240 0.52 -22.85 -12.06
C ASP A 240 1.28 -21.65 -11.49
N VAL A 241 2.34 -21.88 -10.71
CA VAL A 241 3.19 -20.80 -10.17
C VAL A 241 3.89 -20.05 -11.31
N ARG A 242 4.39 -20.77 -12.32
CA ARG A 242 5.00 -20.16 -13.51
C ARG A 242 3.99 -19.31 -14.29
N ASN A 243 2.74 -19.75 -14.40
CA ASN A 243 1.69 -18.99 -15.09
C ASN A 243 1.39 -17.67 -14.37
N VAL A 244 1.31 -17.68 -13.02
CA VAL A 244 1.17 -16.44 -12.23
C VAL A 244 2.36 -15.50 -12.49
N VAL A 245 3.58 -16.01 -12.43
CA VAL A 245 4.79 -15.21 -12.69
C VAL A 245 4.82 -14.65 -14.12
N SER A 246 4.43 -15.43 -15.13
CA SER A 246 4.35 -14.97 -16.52
C SER A 246 3.33 -13.84 -16.71
N ASP A 247 2.19 -13.91 -16.01
CA ASP A 247 1.17 -12.87 -16.04
C ASP A 247 1.66 -11.60 -15.32
N MET A 248 2.41 -11.73 -14.22
CA MET A 248 3.10 -10.60 -13.57
C MET A 248 4.13 -9.97 -14.49
N GLN A 249 4.96 -10.76 -15.19
CA GLN A 249 5.97 -10.26 -16.12
C GLN A 249 5.36 -9.44 -17.26
N THR A 250 4.19 -9.84 -17.76
CA THR A 250 3.46 -9.09 -18.79
C THR A 250 3.01 -7.71 -18.28
N LYS A 251 2.53 -7.65 -17.02
CA LYS A 251 2.17 -6.38 -16.38
C LYS A 251 3.40 -5.50 -16.12
N LEU A 252 4.53 -6.11 -15.75
CA LEU A 252 5.80 -5.41 -15.57
C LEU A 252 6.37 -4.87 -16.89
N ASP A 253 6.17 -5.56 -18.03
CA ASP A 253 6.53 -5.01 -19.34
C ASP A 253 5.76 -3.74 -19.69
N ARG A 254 4.47 -3.70 -19.33
CA ARG A 254 3.66 -2.48 -19.43
C ARG A 254 4.18 -1.39 -18.48
N ALA A 255 4.47 -1.73 -17.23
CA ALA A 255 5.01 -0.80 -16.25
C ALA A 255 6.32 -0.17 -16.73
N LYS A 256 7.24 -0.97 -17.25
CA LYS A 256 8.50 -0.51 -17.84
C LYS A 256 8.26 0.49 -18.96
N THR A 257 7.34 0.20 -19.86
CA THR A 257 7.00 1.10 -20.98
C THR A 257 6.46 2.45 -20.48
N LEU A 258 5.67 2.47 -19.40
CA LEU A 258 5.15 3.70 -18.80
C LEU A 258 6.27 4.51 -18.12
N ILE A 259 7.12 3.83 -17.35
CA ILE A 259 8.26 4.45 -16.66
C ILE A 259 9.24 5.05 -17.67
N GLU A 260 9.61 4.33 -18.73
CA GLU A 260 10.52 4.85 -19.77
C GLU A 260 9.95 6.09 -20.47
N LYS A 261 8.63 6.16 -20.66
CA LYS A 261 7.97 7.36 -21.20
C LYS A 261 8.07 8.53 -20.20
N ALA A 262 7.75 8.29 -18.93
CA ALA A 262 7.84 9.31 -17.88
C ALA A 262 9.28 9.81 -17.64
N GLU A 263 10.28 8.92 -17.74
CA GLU A 263 11.71 9.27 -17.67
C GLU A 263 12.14 10.16 -18.85
N LYS A 264 11.67 9.88 -20.07
CA LYS A 264 11.95 10.72 -21.25
C LYS A 264 11.30 12.10 -21.14
N SER A 265 10.03 12.16 -20.76
CA SER A 265 9.32 13.43 -20.58
C SER A 265 9.93 14.33 -19.50
N ARG A 266 10.52 13.76 -18.44
CA ARG A 266 11.26 14.55 -17.44
C ARG A 266 12.56 15.13 -17.99
N LYS A 267 13.29 14.41 -18.85
CA LYS A 267 14.54 14.90 -19.45
C LYS A 267 14.34 16.01 -20.49
N ASP A 268 13.16 16.11 -21.09
CA ASP A 268 12.85 17.14 -22.11
C ASP A 268 12.44 18.51 -21.51
N VAL A 269 12.16 18.56 -20.20
CA VAL A 269 11.68 19.77 -19.50
C VAL A 269 12.81 20.53 -18.78
N PHE A 270 13.99 19.91 -18.65
CA PHE A 270 15.20 20.50 -18.06
C PHE A 270 16.27 20.74 -19.13
#